data_AF-A0AB37GLW6-F1
#
_entry.id   AF-A0AB37GLW6-F1
#
_cell.length_a   1.000
_cell.length_b   1.000
_cell.length_c   1.000
_cell.angle_alpha   90.00
_cell.angle_beta   90.00
_cell.angle_gamma   90.00
#
_symmetry.space_group_name_H-M   'P 1'
#
loop_
_entity.id
_entity.type
_entity.pdbx_description
1 polymer ?
#
loop_
_entity_poly.entity_id
_entity_poly.type
_entity_poly.pdbx_seq_one_letter_code
_entity_poly.pdbx_strand_id
1 'polypeptide(L)'
;MNDIFNFDFYRNIVVSAITILLFNSIFQYIKHLLERSMGFHNSSMNKKYEVYPKIYSKFLIAWGAILSCRGAVEKPNFKNFSTTEINTYLKESLNLLDKDIEVILTLWEKENFKSQAIELVDDFWKKNQERIAEDKFIELNNYSNENDIYLSTDLSILVHEIKSNMSYLLLVYKYPDPRESTSLPENLRKTIKEELDDLKREIREELKINKTSIPKILWNKLSSLVLALLIKLKLKKNTK
;
A
#
# COMPACT_ATOMS: atom_id res chain seq x y z
N MET A 1 -56.93 34.01 25.51
CA MET A 1 -56.68 32.56 25.66
C MET A 1 -56.92 31.93 24.29
N ASN A 2 -55.90 31.20 23.79
CA ASN A 2 -55.92 30.21 22.71
C ASN A 2 -56.27 30.78 21.30
N ASP A 3 -55.39 30.84 20.31
CA ASP A 3 -54.58 29.73 19.82
C ASP A 3 -53.08 30.01 19.76
N ILE A 4 -52.43 29.38 20.72
CA ILE A 4 -51.01 29.23 20.98
C ILE A 4 -50.50 28.17 19.98
N PHE A 5 -49.53 28.55 19.14
CA PHE A 5 -48.82 27.68 18.18
C PHE A 5 -49.70 27.01 17.13
N ASN A 6 -49.67 27.54 15.89
CA ASN A 6 -50.14 26.81 14.72
C ASN A 6 -49.20 25.62 14.48
N PHE A 7 -49.48 24.52 15.18
CA PHE A 7 -48.68 23.29 15.22
C PHE A 7 -48.43 22.75 13.82
N ASP A 8 -49.40 22.87 12.91
CA ASP A 8 -49.25 22.47 11.52
C ASP A 8 -48.24 23.34 10.75
N PHE A 9 -48.15 24.64 11.04
CA PHE A 9 -47.16 25.52 10.42
C PHE A 9 -45.73 25.16 10.84
N TYR A 10 -45.50 24.99 12.15
CA TYR A 10 -44.19 24.57 12.65
C TYR A 10 -43.86 23.13 12.26
N ARG A 11 -44.83 22.20 12.27
CA ARG A 11 -44.65 20.82 11.79
C ARG A 11 -44.22 20.83 10.33
N ASN A 12 -44.85 21.63 9.47
CA ASN A 12 -44.49 21.71 8.05
C ASN A 12 -43.10 22.33 7.84
N ILE A 13 -42.71 23.34 8.64
CA ILE A 13 -41.34 23.90 8.60
C ILE A 13 -40.31 22.87 9.06
N VAL A 14 -40.57 22.17 10.16
CA VAL A 14 -39.65 21.16 10.71
C VAL A 14 -39.54 19.96 9.76
N VAL A 15 -40.64 19.48 9.20
CA VAL A 15 -40.64 18.41 8.18
C VAL A 15 -39.92 18.86 6.91
N SER A 16 -40.12 20.11 6.47
CA SER A 16 -39.36 20.68 5.35
C SER A 16 -37.86 20.78 5.65
N ALA A 17 -37.47 21.16 6.87
CA ALA A 17 -36.07 21.23 7.26
C ALA A 17 -35.42 19.84 7.34
N ILE A 18 -36.12 18.86 7.92
CA ILE A 18 -35.68 17.45 8.00
C ILE A 18 -35.55 16.85 6.60
N THR A 19 -36.51 17.10 5.71
CA THR A 19 -36.44 16.61 4.32
C THR A 19 -35.32 17.28 3.53
N ILE A 20 -35.05 18.57 3.73
CA ILE A 20 -33.88 19.24 3.12
C ILE A 20 -32.57 18.65 3.65
N LEU A 21 -32.46 18.40 4.96
CA LEU A 21 -31.27 17.80 5.57
C LEU A 21 -31.05 16.36 5.09
N LEU A 22 -32.10 15.54 5.05
CA LEU A 22 -32.05 14.19 4.51
C LEU A 22 -31.69 14.19 3.02
N PHE A 23 -32.29 15.08 2.22
CA PHE A 23 -31.98 15.21 0.81
C PHE A 23 -30.52 15.64 0.60
N ASN A 24 -30.01 16.60 1.38
CA ASN A 24 -28.62 17.01 1.33
C ASN A 24 -27.66 15.88 1.76
N SER A 25 -28.00 15.12 2.79
CA SER A 25 -27.20 13.98 3.25
C SER A 25 -27.16 12.88 2.19
N ILE A 26 -28.31 12.54 1.61
CA ILE A 26 -28.42 11.56 0.52
C ILE A 26 -27.69 12.05 -0.73
N PHE A 27 -27.81 13.34 -1.07
CA PHE A 27 -27.11 13.93 -2.20
C PHE A 27 -25.60 13.94 -1.99
N GLN A 28 -25.10 14.24 -0.79
CA GLN A 28 -23.68 14.14 -0.46
C GLN A 28 -23.19 12.69 -0.50
N TYR A 29 -23.98 11.74 -0.02
CA TYR A 29 -23.65 10.32 -0.11
C TYR A 29 -23.61 9.81 -1.55
N ILE A 30 -24.59 10.18 -2.37
CA ILE A 30 -24.63 9.86 -3.81
C ILE A 30 -23.48 10.56 -4.52
N LYS A 31 -23.15 11.81 -4.18
CA LYS A 31 -21.98 12.52 -4.69
C LYS A 31 -20.69 11.78 -4.35
N HIS A 32 -20.52 11.33 -3.11
CA HIS A 32 -19.36 10.56 -2.68
C HIS A 32 -19.24 9.21 -3.40
N LEU A 33 -20.35 8.50 -3.58
CA LEU A 33 -20.41 7.26 -4.38
C LEU A 33 -20.08 7.52 -5.86
N LEU A 34 -20.60 8.62 -6.42
CA LEU A 34 -20.31 9.06 -7.79
C LEU A 34 -18.86 9.53 -7.96
N GLU A 35 -18.27 10.19 -6.97
CA GLU A 35 -16.86 10.60 -6.95
C GLU A 35 -15.94 9.37 -6.90
N ARG A 36 -16.30 8.38 -6.07
CA ARG A 36 -15.61 7.08 -5.99
C ARG A 36 -15.77 6.25 -7.26
N SER A 37 -16.95 6.26 -7.87
CA SER A 37 -17.27 5.52 -9.10
C SER A 37 -16.72 6.17 -10.37
N MET A 38 -16.69 7.50 -10.45
CA MET A 38 -16.29 8.22 -11.66
C MET A 38 -14.81 8.58 -11.68
N GLY A 39 -14.07 8.47 -10.57
CA GLY A 39 -12.64 8.77 -10.52
C GLY A 39 -12.29 10.24 -10.84
N PHE A 40 -13.29 11.13 -10.89
CA PHE A 40 -13.10 12.56 -11.17
C PHE A 40 -12.81 13.32 -9.88
N HIS A 41 -11.55 13.39 -9.52
CA HIS A 41 -11.00 14.67 -9.09
C HIS A 41 -9.76 14.97 -9.92
N ASN A 42 -9.63 16.17 -10.45
CA ASN A 42 -8.33 16.66 -10.93
C ASN A 42 -7.25 16.52 -9.84
N SER A 43 -7.63 16.57 -8.54
CA SER A 43 -6.73 16.28 -7.42
C SER A 43 -6.48 14.79 -7.19
N SER A 44 -7.46 13.90 -7.37
CA SER A 44 -7.30 12.45 -7.13
C SER A 44 -6.62 11.76 -8.30
N MET A 45 -6.90 12.16 -9.55
CA MET A 45 -6.13 11.71 -10.73
C MET A 45 -4.66 12.09 -10.59
N ASN A 46 -4.35 13.34 -10.25
CA ASN A 46 -2.96 13.76 -10.03
C ASN A 46 -2.31 12.94 -8.90
N LYS A 47 -3.06 12.64 -7.83
CA LYS A 47 -2.54 11.81 -6.74
C LYS A 47 -2.34 10.36 -7.14
N LYS A 48 -3.13 9.78 -8.05
CA LYS A 48 -2.89 8.45 -8.62
C LYS A 48 -1.55 8.37 -9.35
N TYR A 49 -1.23 9.36 -10.19
CA TYR A 49 0.08 9.44 -10.89
C TYR A 49 1.27 9.56 -9.94
N GLU A 50 1.07 10.05 -8.71
CA GLU A 50 2.10 10.08 -7.67
C GLU A 50 2.14 8.78 -6.86
N VAL A 51 0.97 8.30 -6.42
CA VAL A 51 0.83 7.17 -5.50
C VAL A 51 1.17 5.85 -6.18
N TYR A 52 0.68 5.60 -7.39
CA TYR A 52 0.80 4.29 -8.03
C TYR A 52 2.27 3.92 -8.35
N PRO A 53 3.09 4.81 -8.95
CA PRO A 53 4.50 4.48 -9.15
C PRO A 53 5.25 4.28 -7.82
N LYS A 54 4.89 5.07 -6.80
CA LYS A 54 5.55 5.05 -5.50
C LYS A 54 5.17 3.81 -4.67
N ILE A 55 3.93 3.34 -4.75
CA ILE A 55 3.52 2.09 -4.10
C ILE A 55 4.25 0.91 -4.74
N TYR A 56 4.30 0.84 -6.08
CA TYR A 56 5.06 -0.20 -6.80
C TYR A 56 6.56 -0.16 -6.46
N SER A 57 7.15 1.03 -6.40
CA SER A 57 8.55 1.19 -5.97
C SER A 57 8.79 0.65 -4.55
N LYS A 58 7.89 0.93 -3.60
CA LYS A 58 7.98 0.41 -2.24
C LYS A 58 7.83 -1.11 -2.18
N PHE A 59 6.95 -1.68 -3.01
CA PHE A 59 6.86 -3.13 -3.17
C PHE A 59 8.19 -3.74 -3.63
N LEU A 60 8.83 -3.16 -4.65
CA LEU A 60 10.13 -3.65 -5.13
C LEU A 60 11.23 -3.55 -4.06
N ILE A 61 11.25 -2.47 -3.28
CA ILE A 61 12.22 -2.28 -2.19
C ILE A 61 12.02 -3.34 -1.10
N ALA A 62 10.77 -3.51 -0.62
CA ALA A 62 10.45 -4.53 0.37
C ALA A 62 10.74 -5.94 -0.16
N TRP A 63 10.43 -6.20 -1.43
CA TRP A 63 10.69 -7.47 -2.08
C TRP A 63 12.18 -7.80 -2.15
N GLY A 64 13.00 -6.84 -2.58
CA GLY A 64 14.46 -6.98 -2.60
C GLY A 64 15.04 -7.27 -1.21
N ALA A 65 14.54 -6.59 -0.18
CA ALA A 65 14.97 -6.81 1.21
C ALA A 65 14.54 -8.19 1.76
N ILE A 66 13.34 -8.67 1.42
CA ILE A 66 12.91 -10.03 1.79
C ILE A 66 13.80 -11.07 1.10
N LEU A 67 14.12 -10.88 -0.19
CA LEU A 67 15.01 -11.77 -0.91
C LEU A 67 16.44 -11.78 -0.35
N SER A 68 16.93 -10.68 0.24
CA SER A 68 18.27 -10.64 0.86
C SER A 68 18.37 -11.44 2.16
N CYS A 69 17.25 -11.89 2.73
CA CYS A 69 17.25 -12.72 3.93
C CYS A 69 17.73 -14.15 3.67
N ARG A 70 17.48 -14.71 2.47
CA ARG A 70 17.81 -16.11 2.14
C ARG A 70 18.10 -16.33 0.65
N GLY A 71 19.00 -17.26 0.36
CA GLY A 71 19.36 -17.67 -1.00
C GLY A 71 20.77 -17.23 -1.35
N ALA A 72 21.02 -16.98 -2.64
CA ALA A 72 22.28 -16.41 -3.09
C ALA A 72 22.31 -14.92 -2.71
N VAL A 73 23.08 -14.60 -1.67
CA VAL A 73 23.20 -13.24 -1.12
C VAL A 73 24.64 -12.77 -1.25
N GLU A 74 24.81 -11.50 -1.59
CA GLU A 74 26.11 -10.86 -1.58
C GLU A 74 26.46 -10.49 -0.14
N LYS A 75 27.48 -11.16 0.41
CA LYS A 75 27.99 -10.91 1.76
C LYS A 75 29.49 -10.67 1.74
N PRO A 76 30.03 -9.84 2.66
CA PRO A 76 31.48 -9.68 2.79
C PRO A 76 32.17 -11.02 3.10
N ASN A 77 33.35 -11.21 2.53
CA ASN A 77 34.19 -12.35 2.89
C ASN A 77 35.01 -12.04 4.14
N PHE A 78 34.49 -12.43 5.30
CA PHE A 78 35.12 -12.16 6.59
C PHE A 78 36.45 -12.89 6.80
N LYS A 79 36.84 -13.87 5.97
CA LYS A 79 38.09 -14.63 6.15
C LYS A 79 39.34 -13.73 6.11
N ASN A 80 39.30 -12.69 5.29
CA ASN A 80 40.44 -11.80 5.02
C ASN A 80 40.41 -10.52 5.86
N PHE A 81 39.41 -10.35 6.72
CA PHE A 81 39.30 -9.14 7.54
C PHE A 81 40.37 -9.15 8.64
N SER A 82 41.03 -8.01 8.80
CA SER A 82 41.83 -7.67 9.97
C SER A 82 40.93 -7.37 11.19
N THR A 83 41.51 -7.37 12.39
CA THR A 83 40.81 -7.07 13.64
C THR A 83 40.19 -5.66 13.64
N THR A 84 40.87 -4.69 13.01
CA THR A 84 40.36 -3.33 12.88
C THR A 84 39.18 -3.26 11.91
N GLU A 85 39.28 -3.90 10.75
CA GLU A 85 38.19 -3.94 9.76
C GLU A 85 36.94 -4.62 10.29
N ILE A 86 37.08 -5.74 11.00
CA ILE A 86 35.92 -6.41 11.60
C ILE A 86 35.29 -5.54 12.68
N ASN A 87 36.08 -4.91 13.56
CA ASN A 87 35.54 -4.01 14.59
C ASN A 87 34.73 -2.86 13.98
N THR A 88 35.26 -2.20 12.95
CA THR A 88 34.55 -1.14 12.21
C THR A 88 33.26 -1.67 11.59
N TYR A 89 33.30 -2.84 10.96
CA TYR A 89 32.12 -3.46 10.35
C TYR A 89 31.02 -3.76 11.39
N LEU A 90 31.38 -4.33 12.54
CA LEU A 90 30.42 -4.66 13.60
C LEU A 90 29.76 -3.41 14.20
N LYS A 91 30.53 -2.32 14.35
CA LYS A 91 30.02 -1.04 14.87
C LYS A 91 29.19 -0.27 13.86
N GLU A 92 29.71 -0.07 12.66
CA GLU A 92 29.12 0.87 11.70
C GLU A 92 28.07 0.20 10.81
N SER A 93 28.31 -1.05 10.39
CA SER A 93 27.42 -1.75 9.45
C SER A 93 26.35 -2.59 10.14
N LEU A 94 26.71 -3.28 11.23
CA LEU A 94 25.76 -4.10 11.99
C LEU A 94 25.18 -3.40 13.22
N ASN A 95 25.79 -2.29 13.66
CA ASN A 95 25.37 -1.52 14.83
C ASN A 95 25.13 -2.41 16.07
N LEU A 96 26.09 -3.29 16.35
CA LEU A 96 26.04 -4.21 17.50
C LEU A 96 26.38 -3.49 18.80
N LEU A 97 25.93 -4.06 19.92
CA LEU A 97 26.30 -3.59 21.25
C LEU A 97 27.77 -3.91 21.54
N ASP A 98 28.44 -3.05 22.32
CA ASP A 98 29.85 -3.22 22.66
C ASP A 98 30.16 -4.60 23.28
N LYS A 99 29.23 -5.14 24.07
CA LYS A 99 29.35 -6.49 24.66
C LYS A 99 29.41 -7.59 23.60
N ASP A 100 28.58 -7.51 22.56
CA ASP A 100 28.56 -8.51 21.50
C ASP A 100 29.82 -8.40 20.62
N ILE A 101 30.28 -7.16 20.40
CA ILE A 101 31.53 -6.87 19.68
C ILE A 101 32.72 -7.47 20.44
N GLU A 102 32.81 -7.29 21.76
CA GLU A 102 33.88 -7.82 22.60
C GLU A 102 33.97 -9.36 22.52
N VAL A 103 32.82 -10.05 22.54
CA VAL A 103 32.75 -11.50 22.37
C VAL A 103 33.29 -11.93 21.01
N ILE A 104 32.90 -11.25 19.93
CA ILE A 104 33.36 -11.57 18.57
C ILE A 104 34.87 -11.34 18.46
N LEU A 105 35.37 -10.20 18.92
CA LEU A 105 36.80 -9.85 18.84
C LEU A 105 37.67 -10.82 19.64
N THR A 106 37.21 -11.24 20.83
CA THR A 106 37.91 -12.23 21.66
C THR A 106 38.05 -13.59 20.96
N LEU A 107 37.04 -14.00 20.20
CA LEU A 107 37.11 -15.21 19.37
C LEU A 107 37.93 -14.99 18.10
N TRP A 108 37.91 -13.77 17.55
CA TRP A 108 38.62 -13.38 16.33
C TRP A 108 40.15 -13.44 16.47
N GLU A 109 40.66 -13.02 17.63
CA GLU A 109 42.10 -12.98 17.93
C GLU A 109 42.70 -14.37 18.16
N LYS A 110 41.88 -15.37 18.52
CA LYS A 110 42.34 -16.74 18.74
C LYS A 110 42.24 -17.53 17.45
N GLU A 111 43.39 -17.92 16.91
CA GLU A 111 43.49 -18.61 15.60
C GLU A 111 42.59 -19.85 15.49
N ASN A 112 42.48 -20.64 16.57
CA ASN A 112 41.62 -21.83 16.64
C ASN A 112 40.10 -21.55 16.69
N PHE A 113 39.69 -20.31 16.95
CA PHE A 113 38.29 -19.91 17.14
C PHE A 113 37.80 -18.92 16.07
N LYS A 114 38.64 -18.56 15.09
CA LYS A 114 38.28 -17.62 14.03
C LYS A 114 37.06 -18.09 13.21
N SER A 115 36.91 -19.40 12.99
CA SER A 115 35.72 -19.96 12.32
C SER A 115 34.44 -19.70 13.12
N GLN A 116 34.47 -19.91 14.44
CA GLN A 116 33.33 -19.66 15.32
C GLN A 116 32.98 -18.17 15.37
N ALA A 117 33.99 -17.29 15.34
CA ALA A 117 33.77 -15.85 15.24
C ALA A 117 33.06 -15.48 13.94
N ILE A 118 33.47 -16.05 12.80
CA ILE A 118 32.82 -15.83 11.50
C ILE A 118 31.37 -16.33 11.51
N GLU A 119 31.10 -17.50 12.08
CA GLU A 119 29.74 -18.03 12.22
C GLU A 119 28.85 -17.09 13.04
N LEU A 120 29.38 -16.55 14.15
CA LEU A 120 28.65 -15.59 14.99
C LEU A 120 28.33 -14.30 14.21
N VAL A 121 29.30 -13.77 13.46
CA VAL A 121 29.12 -12.59 12.61
C VAL A 121 28.08 -12.85 11.52
N ASP A 122 28.12 -14.02 10.89
CA ASP A 122 27.14 -14.44 9.89
C ASP A 122 25.71 -14.49 10.47
N ASP A 123 25.56 -14.97 11.70
CA ASP A 123 24.25 -15.03 12.36
C ASP A 123 23.72 -13.64 12.74
N PHE A 124 24.58 -12.73 13.21
CA PHE A 124 24.21 -11.32 13.40
C PHE A 124 23.85 -10.65 12.08
N TRP A 125 24.60 -10.93 11.02
CA TRP A 125 24.32 -10.40 9.69
C TRP A 125 22.94 -10.86 9.19
N LYS A 126 22.59 -12.15 9.31
CA LYS A 126 21.27 -12.67 8.95
C LYS A 126 20.15 -11.97 9.71
N LYS A 127 20.27 -11.87 11.04
CA LYS A 127 19.28 -11.16 11.88
C LYS A 127 19.12 -9.70 11.47
N ASN A 128 20.22 -9.04 11.08
CA ASN A 128 20.16 -7.68 10.59
C ASN A 128 19.41 -7.58 9.25
N GLN A 129 19.60 -8.53 8.33
CA GLN A 129 18.84 -8.58 7.07
C GLN A 129 17.34 -8.78 7.33
N GLU A 130 16.98 -9.68 8.26
CA GLU A 130 15.58 -9.91 8.64
C GLU A 130 14.94 -8.63 9.21
N ARG A 131 15.67 -7.88 10.05
CA ARG A 131 15.21 -6.58 10.56
C ARG A 131 15.03 -5.56 9.44
N ILE A 132 15.99 -5.44 8.53
CA ILE A 132 15.89 -4.53 7.38
C ILE A 132 14.66 -4.88 6.53
N ALA A 133 14.41 -6.16 6.27
CA ALA A 133 13.25 -6.62 5.52
C ALA A 133 11.93 -6.28 6.23
N GLU A 134 11.87 -6.44 7.55
CA GLU A 134 10.72 -6.06 8.37
C GLU A 134 10.47 -4.54 8.32
N ASP A 135 11.51 -3.72 8.49
CA ASP A 135 11.39 -2.27 8.41
C ASP A 135 10.87 -1.82 7.03
N LYS A 136 11.40 -2.40 5.93
CA LYS A 136 10.95 -2.10 4.58
C LYS A 136 9.53 -2.58 4.30
N PHE A 137 9.13 -3.71 4.87
CA PHE A 137 7.75 -4.18 4.80
C PHE A 137 6.78 -3.26 5.56
N ILE A 138 7.16 -2.80 6.76
CA ILE A 138 6.37 -1.85 7.55
C ILE A 138 6.23 -0.51 6.80
N GLU A 139 7.31 0.01 6.22
CA GLU A 139 7.30 1.22 5.39
C GLU A 139 6.35 1.09 4.18
N LEU A 140 6.30 -0.09 3.55
CA LEU A 140 5.35 -0.40 2.48
C LEU A 140 3.91 -0.43 3.00
N ASN A 141 3.67 -1.15 4.11
CA ASN A 141 2.34 -1.33 4.66
C ASN A 141 1.73 0.01 5.10
N ASN A 142 2.50 0.83 5.82
CA ASN A 142 2.07 2.17 6.25
C ASN A 142 1.72 3.04 5.04
N TYR A 143 2.61 3.09 4.05
CA TYR A 143 2.36 3.88 2.84
C TYR A 143 1.12 3.40 2.06
N SER A 144 0.95 2.08 1.93
CA SER A 144 -0.23 1.49 1.28
C SER A 144 -1.52 1.85 2.02
N ASN A 145 -1.53 1.75 3.35
CA ASN A 145 -2.72 2.03 4.15
C ASN A 145 -3.07 3.54 4.14
N GLU A 146 -2.07 4.41 4.21
CA GLU A 146 -2.24 5.87 4.11
C GLU A 146 -2.84 6.30 2.77
N ASN A 147 -2.55 5.55 1.70
CA ASN A 147 -2.91 5.92 0.34
C ASN A 147 -3.97 5.00 -0.29
N ASP A 148 -4.58 4.11 0.49
CA ASP A 148 -5.57 3.13 0.01
C ASP A 148 -6.78 3.81 -0.65
N ILE A 149 -7.17 4.98 -0.13
CA ILE A 149 -8.26 5.81 -0.68
C ILE A 149 -8.05 6.26 -2.14
N TYR A 150 -6.80 6.24 -2.62
CA TYR A 150 -6.46 6.62 -3.99
C TYR A 150 -6.41 5.43 -4.95
N LEU A 151 -6.43 4.20 -4.42
CA LEU A 151 -6.39 2.98 -5.21
C LEU A 151 -7.79 2.66 -5.75
N SER A 152 -7.85 2.04 -6.93
CA SER A 152 -9.08 1.37 -7.36
C SER A 152 -9.34 0.16 -6.45
N THR A 153 -10.58 -0.33 -6.44
CA THR A 153 -10.93 -1.54 -5.68
C THR A 153 -10.07 -2.73 -6.10
N ASP A 154 -9.88 -2.93 -7.41
CA ASP A 154 -9.12 -4.05 -7.94
C ASP A 154 -7.65 -3.95 -7.55
N LEU A 155 -7.06 -2.75 -7.64
CA LEU A 155 -5.68 -2.53 -7.24
C LEU A 155 -5.50 -2.68 -5.72
N SER A 156 -6.46 -2.22 -4.91
CA SER A 156 -6.42 -2.35 -3.45
C SER A 156 -6.44 -3.82 -3.02
N ILE A 157 -7.29 -4.65 -3.65
CA ILE A 157 -7.33 -6.10 -3.43
C ILE A 157 -5.97 -6.73 -3.76
N LEU A 158 -5.44 -6.47 -4.96
CA LEU A 158 -4.15 -7.01 -5.39
C LEU A 158 -3.00 -6.58 -4.46
N VAL A 159 -2.98 -5.31 -4.06
CA VAL A 159 -2.01 -4.79 -3.08
C VAL A 159 -2.11 -5.51 -1.75
N HIS A 160 -3.32 -5.82 -1.28
CA HIS A 160 -3.52 -6.56 -0.03
C HIS A 160 -3.02 -8.01 -0.13
N GLU A 161 -3.32 -8.70 -1.23
CA GLU A 161 -2.88 -10.07 -1.48
C GLU A 161 -1.35 -10.18 -1.49
N ILE A 162 -0.67 -9.30 -2.25
CA ILE A 162 0.80 -9.27 -2.30
C ILE A 162 1.38 -9.01 -0.91
N LYS A 163 0.83 -8.05 -0.15
CA LYS A 163 1.30 -7.76 1.22
C LYS A 163 1.15 -8.97 2.13
N SER A 164 0.03 -9.70 2.03
CA SER A 164 -0.20 -10.91 2.81
C SER A 164 0.84 -11.98 2.50
N ASN A 165 1.09 -12.25 1.20
CA ASN A 165 2.08 -13.23 0.77
C ASN A 165 3.51 -12.84 1.18
N MET A 166 3.88 -11.56 1.04
CA MET A 166 5.18 -11.05 1.50
C MET A 166 5.35 -11.16 3.01
N SER A 167 4.30 -10.84 3.78
CA SER A 167 4.32 -10.99 5.24
C SER A 167 4.51 -12.46 5.64
N TYR A 168 3.80 -13.37 4.99
CA TYR A 168 3.92 -14.79 5.27
C TYR A 168 5.33 -15.32 4.91
N LEU A 169 5.87 -14.92 3.76
CA LEU A 169 7.24 -15.30 3.39
C LEU A 169 8.28 -14.80 4.40
N LEU A 170 8.13 -13.56 4.90
CA LEU A 170 9.00 -13.02 5.93
C LEU A 170 8.91 -13.82 7.24
N LEU A 171 7.71 -14.26 7.64
CA LEU A 171 7.53 -15.12 8.81
C LEU A 171 8.23 -16.47 8.63
N VAL A 172 8.11 -17.09 7.46
CA VAL A 172 8.79 -18.36 7.13
C VAL A 172 10.33 -18.20 7.19
N TYR A 173 10.85 -17.01 6.87
CA TYR A 173 12.29 -16.73 7.00
C TYR A 173 12.74 -16.53 8.44
N LYS A 174 11.99 -15.76 9.24
CA LYS A 174 12.32 -15.49 10.63
C LYS A 174 12.15 -16.72 11.52
N TYR A 175 11.15 -17.54 11.22
CA TYR A 175 10.75 -18.68 12.04
C TYR A 175 10.58 -19.93 11.16
N PRO A 176 11.68 -20.51 10.64
CA PRO A 176 11.58 -21.72 9.83
C PRO A 176 10.98 -22.88 10.65
N ASP A 177 9.87 -23.42 10.20
CA ASP A 177 9.34 -24.68 10.74
C ASP A 177 10.02 -25.86 10.02
N PRO A 178 10.72 -26.76 10.75
CA PRO A 178 11.33 -27.96 10.17
C PRO A 178 10.35 -28.90 9.47
N ARG A 179 9.05 -28.80 9.77
CA ARG A 179 7.97 -29.60 9.18
C ARG A 179 7.44 -29.02 7.87
N GLU A 180 7.76 -27.76 7.58
CA GLU A 180 7.26 -27.07 6.40
C GLU A 180 7.98 -27.57 5.14
N SER A 181 7.25 -27.64 4.02
CA SER A 181 7.85 -28.08 2.76
C SER A 181 8.94 -27.10 2.33
N THR A 182 10.11 -27.62 1.96
CA THR A 182 11.19 -26.81 1.36
C THR A 182 10.79 -26.11 0.07
N SER A 183 9.69 -26.55 -0.58
CA SER A 183 9.13 -25.92 -1.77
C SER A 183 8.25 -24.69 -1.48
N LEU A 184 7.73 -24.55 -0.26
CA LEU A 184 6.81 -23.47 0.08
C LEU A 184 7.42 -22.08 -0.11
N PRO A 185 8.64 -21.77 0.38
CA PRO A 185 9.24 -20.46 0.16
C PRO A 185 9.45 -20.15 -1.33
N GLU A 186 9.79 -21.15 -2.13
CA GLU A 186 10.03 -20.97 -3.57
C GLU A 186 8.72 -20.74 -4.33
N ASN A 187 7.66 -21.46 -3.97
CA ASN A 187 6.32 -21.24 -4.51
C ASN A 187 5.83 -19.83 -4.18
N LEU A 188 5.94 -19.41 -2.91
CA LEU A 188 5.58 -18.05 -2.49
C LEU A 188 6.39 -16.99 -3.25
N ARG A 189 7.69 -17.21 -3.46
CA ARG A 189 8.51 -16.28 -4.25
C ARG A 189 8.01 -16.12 -5.67
N LYS A 190 7.64 -17.22 -6.31
CA LYS A 190 7.12 -17.23 -7.67
C LYS A 190 5.76 -16.50 -7.72
N THR A 191 4.85 -16.82 -6.81
CA THR A 191 3.54 -16.17 -6.69
C THR A 191 3.68 -14.66 -6.49
N ILE A 192 4.48 -14.21 -5.51
CA ILE A 192 4.68 -12.78 -5.26
C ILE A 192 5.25 -12.08 -6.50
N LYS A 193 6.20 -12.73 -7.20
CA LYS A 193 6.77 -12.15 -8.42
C LYS A 193 5.73 -11.98 -9.52
N GLU A 194 4.89 -12.98 -9.75
CA GLU A 194 3.79 -12.93 -10.72
C GLU A 194 2.79 -11.83 -10.35
N GLU A 195 2.39 -11.73 -9.08
CA GLU A 195 1.48 -10.69 -8.59
C GLU A 195 2.10 -9.28 -8.69
N LEU A 196 3.41 -9.12 -8.50
CA LEU A 196 4.11 -7.85 -8.71
C LEU A 196 4.13 -7.44 -10.20
N ASP A 197 4.30 -8.41 -11.10
CA ASP A 197 4.23 -8.17 -12.55
C ASP A 197 2.79 -7.78 -12.97
N ASP A 198 1.79 -8.41 -12.35
CA ASP A 198 0.38 -8.05 -12.53
C ASP A 198 0.08 -6.66 -11.97
N LEU A 199 0.58 -6.31 -10.78
CA LEU A 199 0.44 -4.98 -10.18
C LEU A 199 1.01 -3.90 -11.10
N LYS A 200 2.18 -4.15 -11.69
CA LYS A 200 2.79 -3.25 -12.67
C LYS A 200 1.91 -3.09 -13.91
N ARG A 201 1.28 -4.17 -14.38
CA ARG A 201 0.38 -4.14 -15.54
C ARG A 201 -0.87 -3.32 -15.21
N GLU A 202 -1.54 -3.58 -14.10
CA GLU A 202 -2.75 -2.86 -13.70
C GLU A 202 -2.49 -1.38 -13.47
N ILE A 203 -1.38 -1.02 -12.80
CA ILE A 203 -0.95 0.37 -12.67
C ILE A 203 -0.80 1.03 -14.04
N ARG A 204 -0.17 0.35 -15.02
CA ARG A 204 -0.01 0.91 -16.36
C ARG A 204 -1.34 1.10 -17.08
N GLU A 205 -2.27 0.17 -16.97
CA GLU A 205 -3.58 0.28 -17.61
C GLU A 205 -4.42 1.40 -16.99
N GLU A 206 -4.46 1.51 -15.66
CA GLU A 206 -5.18 2.59 -14.99
C GLU A 206 -4.59 3.98 -15.29
N LEU A 207 -3.25 4.08 -15.41
CA LEU A 207 -2.59 5.34 -15.73
C LEU A 207 -2.69 5.72 -17.21
N LYS A 208 -3.02 4.78 -18.12
CA LYS A 208 -3.22 5.06 -19.56
C LYS A 208 -4.52 5.84 -19.84
N ILE A 209 -5.45 5.92 -18.89
CA ILE A 209 -6.72 6.65 -19.04
C ILE A 209 -6.52 8.16 -18.74
N ASN A 210 -6.12 8.94 -19.75
CA ASN A 210 -6.81 10.19 -20.18
C ASN A 210 -6.01 11.01 -21.20
N LYS A 211 -6.31 10.84 -22.50
CA LYS A 211 -6.17 11.93 -23.49
C LYS A 211 -7.36 12.09 -24.44
N THR A 212 -8.32 11.16 -24.52
CA THR A 212 -9.26 11.15 -25.67
C THR A 212 -10.73 10.79 -25.42
N SER A 213 -11.17 10.33 -24.25
CA SER A 213 -12.55 9.79 -24.10
C SER A 213 -13.53 10.65 -23.30
N ILE A 214 -13.08 11.61 -22.52
CA ILE A 214 -13.95 12.42 -21.63
C ILE A 214 -14.87 13.42 -22.36
N PRO A 215 -14.46 14.13 -23.44
CA PRO A 215 -15.32 15.18 -24.00
C PRO A 215 -16.60 14.65 -24.67
N LYS A 216 -16.54 13.46 -25.28
CA LYS A 216 -17.62 12.94 -26.14
C LYS A 216 -18.77 12.30 -25.36
N ILE A 217 -18.45 11.54 -24.31
CA ILE A 217 -19.46 10.86 -23.49
C ILE A 217 -20.21 11.86 -22.60
N LEU A 218 -19.51 12.88 -22.08
CA LEU A 218 -20.11 13.97 -21.31
C LEU A 218 -21.02 14.86 -22.17
N TRP A 219 -20.61 15.20 -23.41
CA TRP A 219 -21.48 15.95 -24.32
C TRP A 219 -22.79 15.22 -24.64
N ASN A 220 -22.74 13.90 -24.81
CA ASN A 220 -23.91 13.09 -25.13
C ASN A 220 -24.87 12.89 -23.93
N LYS A 221 -24.34 12.82 -22.70
CA LYS A 221 -25.19 12.74 -21.49
C LYS A 221 -25.74 14.11 -21.06
N LEU A 222 -24.97 15.19 -21.22
CA LEU A 222 -25.45 16.55 -20.95
C LEU A 222 -26.51 16.97 -21.97
N SER A 223 -26.34 16.65 -23.25
CA SER A 223 -27.34 16.97 -24.28
C SER A 223 -28.67 16.25 -24.03
N SER A 224 -28.65 14.97 -23.62
CA SER A 224 -29.88 14.22 -23.35
C SER A 224 -30.61 14.70 -22.09
N LEU A 225 -29.89 15.05 -21.03
CA LEU A 225 -30.48 15.62 -19.81
C LEU A 225 -31.07 17.01 -20.05
N VAL A 226 -30.38 17.87 -20.80
CA VAL A 226 -30.90 19.20 -21.17
C VAL A 226 -32.14 19.07 -22.06
N LEU A 227 -32.14 18.12 -23.00
CA LEU A 227 -33.32 17.85 -23.84
C LEU A 227 -34.52 17.38 -23.01
N ALA A 228 -34.31 16.45 -22.07
CA ALA A 228 -35.36 15.96 -21.18
C ALA A 228 -35.95 17.06 -20.28
N LEU A 229 -35.11 17.99 -19.81
CA LEU A 229 -35.52 19.11 -18.96
C LEU A 229 -36.28 20.18 -19.75
N LEU A 230 -35.86 20.47 -20.98
CA LEU A 230 -36.58 21.37 -21.89
C LEU A 230 -37.96 20.81 -22.28
N ILE A 231 -38.06 19.50 -22.52
CA ILE A 231 -39.34 18.83 -22.81
C ILE A 231 -40.29 18.92 -21.59
N LYS A 232 -39.80 18.64 -20.38
CA LYS A 232 -40.60 18.78 -19.15
C LYS A 232 -41.07 20.22 -18.89
N LEU A 233 -40.24 21.22 -19.19
CA LEU A 233 -40.60 22.63 -19.03
C LEU A 233 -41.61 23.12 -20.09
N LYS A 234 -41.52 22.62 -21.33
CA LYS A 234 -42.48 22.94 -22.41
C LYS A 234 -43.86 22.34 -22.14
N LEU A 235 -43.92 21.12 -21.60
CA LEU A 235 -45.18 20.46 -21.20
C LEU A 235 -45.88 21.16 -20.02
N LYS A 236 -45.13 21.80 -19.12
CA LYS A 236 -45.68 22.57 -17.99
C LYS A 236 -46.21 23.95 -18.39
N LYS A 237 -45.83 24.48 -19.57
CA LYS A 237 -46.31 25.76 -20.10
C LYS A 237 -47.60 25.64 -20.91
N ASN A 238 -47.89 24.47 -21.48
CA ASN A 238 -49.10 24.21 -22.27
C ASN A 238 -50.30 23.69 -21.44
N THR A 239 -50.20 23.72 -20.11
CA THR A 239 -51.24 23.26 -19.16
C THR A 239 -51.73 24.39 -18.25
N LYS A 240 -51.71 25.63 -18.74
CA LYS A 240 -52.40 26.78 -18.14
C LYS A 240 -53.26 27.47 -19.16
#